data_AF-A0A7V9IDE3-F1
#
_entry.id   AF-A0A7V9IDE3-F1
#
_cell.length_a   1.000
_cell.length_b   1.000
_cell.length_c   1.000
_cell.angle_alpha   90.00
_cell.angle_beta   90.00
_cell.angle_gamma   90.00
#
_symmetry.space_group_name_H-M   'P 1'
#
loop_
_entity.id
_entity.type
_entity.pdbx_description
1 polymer ?
#
loop_
_entity_poly.entity_id
_entity_poly.type
_entity_poly.pdbx_seq_one_letter_code
_entity_poly.pdbx_strand_id
1 'polypeptide(L)' 'ASLYKFTNDEVPIIGVGGIMSADDAFEKIAAGASLLQTYTGFVYGGPSFAETINAGLEKLLSDRGFSSLDEAVGSASQRG' A
#
# COMPACT_ATOMS: atom_id res chain seq x y z
N ALA A 1 9.40 13.45 8.42
CA ALA A 1 8.20 12.93 9.12
C ALA A 1 7.13 12.66 8.07
N SER A 2 6.54 11.46 8.05
CA SER A 2 5.47 11.09 7.10
C SER A 2 4.18 11.86 7.43
N LEU A 3 3.37 12.22 6.42
CA LEU A 3 2.05 12.82 6.59
C LEU A 3 1.18 12.02 7.57
N TYR A 4 1.29 10.69 7.52
CA TYR A 4 0.61 9.76 8.42
C TYR A 4 0.87 10.07 9.91
N LYS A 5 2.13 10.37 10.27
CA LYS A 5 2.48 10.75 11.64
C LYS A 5 1.92 12.12 12.04
N PHE A 6 1.81 13.05 11.09
CA PHE A 6 1.24 14.37 11.37
C PHE A 6 -0.28 14.31 11.61
N THR A 7 -0.93 13.26 11.12
CA THR A 7 -2.37 13.02 11.34
C THR A 7 -2.66 12.19 12.59
N ASN A 8 -1.64 11.84 13.40
CA ASN A 8 -1.76 10.92 14.53
C ASN A 8 -2.50 9.62 14.18
N ASP A 9 -2.34 9.15 12.94
CA ASP A 9 -3.00 7.95 12.42
C ASP A 9 -4.55 8.02 12.40
N GLU A 10 -5.15 9.20 12.61
CA GLU A 10 -6.61 9.39 12.69
C GLU A 10 -7.28 9.70 11.35
N VAL A 11 -6.48 10.10 10.34
CA VAL A 11 -7.00 10.51 9.03
C VAL A 11 -6.66 9.43 7.99
N PRO A 12 -7.66 8.80 7.34
CA PRO A 12 -7.41 7.87 6.25
C PRO A 12 -6.65 8.55 5.09
N ILE A 13 -5.55 7.93 4.67
CA ILE A 13 -4.72 8.43 3.55
C ILE A 13 -4.96 7.59 2.30
N ILE A 14 -5.20 8.26 1.18
CA ILE A 14 -5.27 7.63 -0.15
C ILE A 14 -3.92 7.81 -0.85
N GLY A 15 -3.21 6.71 -1.09
CA GLY A 15 -1.97 6.68 -1.84
C GLY A 15 -2.22 6.71 -3.34
N VAL A 16 -1.68 7.71 -4.03
CA VAL A 16 -1.79 7.87 -5.48
C VAL A 16 -0.42 7.89 -6.16
N GLY A 17 -0.41 7.52 -7.45
CA GLY A 17 0.70 7.73 -8.39
C GLY A 17 1.83 6.71 -8.31
N GLY A 18 2.29 6.21 -9.47
CA GLY A 18 3.47 5.34 -9.57
C GLY A 18 3.27 3.91 -9.04
N ILE A 19 2.03 3.41 -8.97
CA ILE A 19 1.75 2.03 -8.57
C ILE A 19 1.71 1.16 -9.83
N MET A 20 2.79 0.42 -10.07
CA MET A 20 2.94 -0.47 -11.22
C MET A 20 3.14 -1.93 -10.79
N SER A 21 3.42 -2.17 -9.51
CA SER A 21 3.67 -3.48 -8.91
C SER A 21 3.10 -3.59 -7.49
N ALA A 22 3.04 -4.82 -6.97
CA ALA A 22 2.60 -5.08 -5.60
C ALA A 22 3.58 -4.51 -4.56
N ASP A 23 4.88 -4.45 -4.88
CA ASP A 23 5.87 -3.80 -4.03
C ASP A 23 5.63 -2.28 -3.94
N ASP A 24 5.36 -1.60 -5.07
CA ASP A 24 5.01 -0.17 -5.05
C ASP A 24 3.74 0.11 -4.21
N ALA A 25 2.76 -0.79 -4.32
CA ALA A 25 1.54 -0.73 -3.54
C ALA A 25 1.84 -0.90 -2.04
N PHE A 26 2.64 -1.91 -1.68
CA PHE A 26 3.03 -2.18 -0.30
C PHE A 26 3.81 -1.02 0.31
N GLU A 27 4.74 -0.41 -0.44
CA GLU A 27 5.51 0.74 0.05
C GLU A 27 4.62 1.90 0.47
N LYS A 28 3.56 2.19 -0.30
CA LYS A 28 2.58 3.23 0.04
C LYS A 28 1.75 2.86 1.27
N ILE A 29 1.32 1.60 1.36
CA ILE A 29 0.60 1.09 2.54
C ILE A 29 1.48 1.21 3.79
N ALA A 30 2.70 0.70 3.73
CA ALA A 30 3.67 0.77 4.82
C ALA A 30 4.04 2.20 5.22
N ALA A 31 3.97 3.16 4.29
CA ALA A 31 4.16 4.58 4.57
C ALA A 31 2.96 5.24 5.28
N GLY A 32 1.77 4.61 5.24
CA GLY A 32 0.55 5.06 5.92
C GLY A 32 -0.71 5.13 5.07
N ALA A 33 -0.70 4.70 3.80
CA ALA A 33 -1.91 4.71 2.97
C ALA A 33 -2.87 3.56 3.36
N SER A 34 -4.13 3.90 3.60
CA SER A 34 -5.21 2.93 3.87
C SER A 34 -5.97 2.53 2.60
N LEU A 35 -5.82 3.31 1.52
CA LEU A 35 -6.41 3.05 0.22
C LEU A 35 -5.41 3.42 -0.89
N LEU A 36 -5.45 2.71 -2.01
CA LEU A 36 -4.63 2.99 -3.17
C LEU A 36 -5.50 3.33 -4.39
N GLN A 37 -5.08 4.34 -5.16
CA GLN A 37 -5.69 4.66 -6.44
C GLN A 37 -4.60 4.72 -7.53
N THR A 38 -4.85 4.00 -8.62
CA THR A 38 -3.96 3.86 -9.76
C THR A 38 -4.73 4.00 -11.06
N TYR A 39 -4.09 4.63 -12.05
CA TYR A 39 -4.64 4.81 -13.38
C TYR A 39 -3.67 4.28 -14.42
N THR A 40 -2.45 4.81 -14.44
CA THR A 40 -1.40 4.40 -15.38
C THR A 40 -1.10 2.91 -15.28
N GLY A 41 -1.05 2.36 -14.06
CA GLY A 41 -0.86 0.92 -13.84
C GLY A 41 -1.97 0.08 -14.46
N PHE A 42 -3.23 0.51 -14.34
CA PHE A 42 -4.36 -0.17 -14.97
C PHE A 42 -4.32 -0.08 -16.51
N VAL A 43 -4.03 1.10 -17.06
CA VAL A 43 -3.96 1.30 -18.51
C VAL A 43 -2.91 0.40 -19.16
N TYR A 44 -1.72 0.26 -18.54
CA TYR A 44 -0.64 -0.57 -19.09
C TYR A 44 -0.69 -2.04 -18.68
N GLY A 45 -1.16 -2.33 -17.47
CA GLY A 45 -1.28 -3.69 -16.92
C GLY A 45 -2.54 -4.43 -17.36
N GLY A 46 -3.49 -3.73 -17.97
CA GLY A 46 -4.74 -4.30 -18.45
C GLY A 46 -5.72 -4.70 -17.35
N PRO A 47 -6.81 -5.40 -17.72
CA PRO A 47 -7.92 -5.69 -16.81
C PRO A 47 -7.54 -6.49 -15.55
N SER A 48 -6.52 -7.35 -15.64
CA SER A 48 -6.03 -8.19 -14.54
C SER A 48 -5.06 -7.46 -13.60
N PHE A 49 -4.78 -6.17 -13.84
CA PHE A 49 -3.83 -5.41 -13.03
C PHE A 49 -4.21 -5.41 -11.54
N ALA A 50 -5.47 -5.11 -11.21
CA ALA A 50 -5.92 -5.08 -9.82
C ALA A 50 -5.78 -6.45 -9.13
N GLU A 51 -6.12 -7.53 -9.83
CA GLU A 51 -5.95 -8.90 -9.34
C GLU A 51 -4.47 -9.23 -9.07
N THR A 52 -3.59 -8.86 -10.00
CA THR A 52 -2.13 -9.06 -9.89
C THR A 52 -1.56 -8.33 -8.68
N ILE A 53 -1.98 -7.08 -8.46
CA ILE A 53 -1.57 -6.29 -7.29
C ILE A 53 -2.06 -6.94 -6.00
N ASN A 54 -3.33 -7.36 -5.94
CA ASN A 54 -3.90 -7.95 -4.73
C ASN A 54 -3.23 -9.29 -4.37
N ALA A 55 -3.00 -10.17 -5.35
CA ALA A 55 -2.30 -11.44 -5.13
C ALA A 55 -0.85 -11.22 -4.67
N GLY A 56 -0.16 -10.23 -5.26
CA GLY A 56 1.19 -9.85 -4.83
C GLY A 56 1.21 -9.28 -3.41
N LEU A 57 0.23 -8.45 -3.04
CA LEU A 57 0.08 -7.91 -1.69
C LEU A 57 -0.17 -9.02 -0.67
N GLU A 58 -1.06 -9.96 -0.96
CA GLU A 58 -1.32 -11.12 -0.08
C GLU A 58 -0.03 -11.91 0.20
N LYS A 59 0.76 -12.17 -0.85
CA LYS A 59 2.08 -12.82 -0.70
C LYS A 59 3.03 -11.98 0.15
N LEU A 60 3.13 -10.68 -0.11
CA LEU A 60 4.02 -9.78 0.65
C LEU A 60 3.64 -9.68 2.12
N LEU A 61 2.34 -9.65 2.44
CA LEU A 61 1.85 -9.65 3.81
C LEU A 61 2.27 -10.93 4.54
N SER A 62 2.02 -12.08 3.91
CA SER A 62 2.41 -13.39 4.46
C SER A 62 3.92 -13.51 4.67
N ASP A 63 4.71 -13.16 3.65
CA ASP A 63 6.18 -13.22 3.69
C ASP A 63 6.78 -12.31 4.78
N ARG A 64 6.11 -11.20 5.09
CA ARG A 64 6.55 -10.20 6.09
C ARG A 64 5.92 -10.41 7.47
N GLY A 65 5.08 -11.43 7.64
CA GLY A 65 4.48 -11.82 8.92
C GLY A 65 3.30 -10.95 9.37
N PHE A 66 2.65 -10.23 8.45
CA PHE A 66 1.41 -9.50 8.73
C PHE A 66 0.21 -10.43 8.62
N SER A 67 -0.73 -10.31 9.56
CA SER A 67 -1.98 -11.09 9.55
C SER A 67 -3.08 -10.43 8.72
N SER A 68 -2.95 -9.12 8.47
CA SER A 68 -3.90 -8.32 7.68
C SER A 68 -3.22 -7.13 6.99
N LEU A 69 -3.93 -6.52 6.05
CA LEU A 69 -3.49 -5.28 5.39
C LEU A 69 -3.43 -4.11 6.39
N ASP A 70 -4.37 -4.05 7.34
CA ASP A 70 -4.45 -2.98 8.34
C ASP A 70 -3.20 -2.94 9.24
N GLU A 71 -2.63 -4.10 9.59
CA GLU A 71 -1.38 -4.18 10.35
C GLU A 71 -0.18 -3.64 9.57
N ALA A 72 -0.23 -3.67 8.24
CA ALA A 72 0.85 -3.16 7.40
C ALA A 72 0.78 -1.63 7.25
N VAL A 73 -0.38 -1.00 7.46
CA VAL A 73 -0.54 0.46 7.32
C VAL A 73 0.38 1.20 8.28
N GLY A 74 1.26 2.04 7.75
CA GLY A 74 2.18 2.84 8.58
C GLY A 74 3.29 2.04 9.28
N SER A 75 3.44 0.74 9.00
CA SER A 75 4.47 -0.12 9.61
C SER A 75 5.90 0.36 9.38
N ALA A 76 6.18 1.06 8.28
CA ALA A 76 7.49 1.69 8.04
C ALA A 76 7.72 2.96 8.88
N SER A 77 6.64 3.59 9.35
CA SER A 77 6.68 4.78 10.21
C SER A 77 6.87 4.43 11.69
N GLN A 78 6.57 3.23 12.14
CA GLN A 78 6.70 2.83 13.56
C GLN A 78 8.15 2.55 14.02
N ARG A 79 9.13 2.55 13.11
CA ARG A 79 10.56 2.55 13.46
C ARG A 79 11.02 3.99 13.77
N GLY A 80 10.81 4.43 14.99
CA GLY A 80 11.32 5.69 15.54
C GLY A 80 11.43 5.62 17.04
#